data_AF-A0A6P4IX03-F1
#
_entry.id   AF-A0A6P4IX03-F1
#
_cell.length_a   1.000
_cell.length_b   1.000
_cell.length_c   1.000
_cell.angle_alpha   90.00
_cell.angle_beta   90.00
_cell.angle_gamma   90.00
#
_symmetry.space_group_name_H-M   'P 1'
#
loop_
_entity.id
_entity.type
_entity.pdbx_description
1 polymer ?
#
loop_
_entity_poly.entity_id
_entity_poly.type
_entity_poly.pdbx_seq_one_letter_code
_entity_poly.pdbx_strand_id
1 'polypeptide(L)'
;MRLRTRGSKWNFTQLDYEFENFFMNISCVAVMRLPYSMRCMMAKRAHDCKRIINFFNYFRMMYCYIDIDNKTTEILLMCLFLLICVVFLWVMSYNISTFFAPVLKIVSWKLHMNEYLAGVTFLAFGNSCPDIIANLMPVRADAPIFTIAVGNALAIILLSGGAVCFLRPFKINGHCTVRDLLFLLLGVEVLRYVMVRGGPGTVTMWESIGLIFVYVVYVTVNVIDLVIMRYSMKKLRRELEEMKSLPTIPQNEYAARMGKLTSWEVDDELPIHDTTKYRRSTASGSHFIEATHAGYFVTPKQRDPPETVDVEKNRTYLYNSENPKNLMLFREFLESLNPIDGEAWELGGCCQRFFLIIRSPLVLLLLVFIPVVDFEKDKHGWSKLLNCLQIVLNPFVVITLVHCSRGVQQVPYVVHNPQSQYIHVVTMSDASAGYCDFPPFANGCAALLSPALRLAHLFQFYHNHMDSGHRVGGALRDCGHCL
;
A
#
# COMPACT_ATOMS: atom_id res chain seq x y z
N MET A 1 -66.50 -18.53 8.22
CA MET A 1 -66.03 -17.14 8.47
C MET A 1 -64.67 -16.99 7.78
N ARG A 2 -64.62 -16.41 6.56
CA ARG A 2 -63.36 -16.18 5.81
C ARG A 2 -62.69 -14.92 6.34
N LEU A 3 -61.57 -15.06 7.03
CA LEU A 3 -60.69 -13.95 7.39
C LEU A 3 -59.99 -13.45 6.12
N ARG A 4 -60.42 -12.27 5.66
CA ARG A 4 -59.86 -11.55 4.52
C ARG A 4 -58.54 -10.93 4.97
N THR A 5 -57.42 -11.59 4.65
CA THR A 5 -56.07 -11.00 4.75
C THR A 5 -56.00 -9.82 3.79
N ARG A 6 -56.18 -8.61 4.32
CA ARG A 6 -56.02 -7.35 3.58
C ARG A 6 -54.53 -7.12 3.39
N GLY A 7 -53.94 -7.72 2.36
CA GLY A 7 -52.61 -7.34 1.89
C GLY A 7 -52.64 -5.88 1.49
N SER A 8 -51.96 -5.01 2.25
CA SER A 8 -51.77 -3.62 1.89
C SER A 8 -50.89 -3.57 0.64
N LYS A 9 -51.51 -3.43 -0.53
CA LYS A 9 -50.80 -2.94 -1.72
C LYS A 9 -50.45 -1.49 -1.43
N TRP A 10 -49.19 -1.24 -1.05
CA TRP A 10 -48.65 0.11 -0.97
C TRP A 10 -48.69 0.70 -2.39
N ASN A 11 -49.59 1.65 -2.63
CA ASN A 11 -49.56 2.45 -3.85
C ASN A 11 -48.41 3.44 -3.70
N PHE A 12 -47.28 3.15 -4.34
CA PHE A 12 -46.17 4.10 -4.46
C PHE A 12 -46.68 5.35 -5.18
N THR A 13 -46.66 6.48 -4.50
CA THR A 13 -47.04 7.78 -5.08
C THR A 13 -45.86 8.40 -5.82
N GLN A 14 -46.12 9.32 -6.73
CA GLN A 14 -45.06 10.10 -7.41
C GLN A 14 -44.16 10.83 -6.42
N LEU A 15 -44.72 11.24 -5.27
CA LEU A 15 -43.99 11.87 -4.18
C LEU A 15 -42.98 10.90 -3.53
N ASP A 16 -43.33 9.62 -3.37
CA ASP A 16 -42.42 8.60 -2.83
C ASP A 16 -41.22 8.37 -3.75
N TYR A 17 -41.43 8.45 -5.07
CA TYR A 17 -40.34 8.38 -6.05
C TYR A 17 -39.39 9.59 -5.95
N GLU A 18 -39.93 10.80 -5.80
CA GLU A 18 -39.13 12.01 -5.61
C GLU A 18 -38.34 11.97 -4.29
N PHE A 19 -38.94 11.47 -3.21
CA PHE A 19 -38.26 11.29 -1.93
C PHE A 19 -37.13 10.26 -2.00
N GLU A 20 -37.36 9.09 -2.62
CA GLU A 20 -36.29 8.09 -2.80
C GLU A 20 -35.15 8.64 -3.67
N ASN A 21 -35.47 9.33 -4.76
CA ASN A 21 -34.46 9.96 -5.61
C ASN A 21 -33.67 11.05 -4.85
N PHE A 22 -34.31 11.78 -3.95
CA PHE A 22 -33.65 12.72 -3.04
C PHE A 22 -32.69 12.02 -2.07
N PHE A 23 -33.11 10.93 -1.41
CA PHE A 23 -32.25 10.18 -0.48
C PHE A 23 -31.10 9.42 -1.16
N MET A 24 -31.26 9.10 -2.45
CA MET A 24 -30.20 8.52 -3.28
C MET A 24 -29.13 9.55 -3.66
N ASN A 25 -29.50 10.83 -3.83
CA ASN A 25 -28.60 11.89 -4.33
C ASN A 25 -28.13 12.89 -3.26
N ILE A 26 -28.60 12.77 -2.01
CA ILE A 26 -28.23 13.69 -0.94
C ILE A 26 -26.86 13.37 -0.34
N SER A 27 -25.98 14.38 -0.32
CA SER A 27 -24.67 14.27 0.32
C SER A 27 -24.79 14.00 1.81
N CYS A 28 -23.98 13.06 2.31
CA CYS A 28 -23.91 12.72 3.73
C CYS A 28 -23.51 13.92 4.63
N VAL A 29 -22.86 14.95 4.08
CA VAL A 29 -22.52 16.19 4.80
C VAL A 29 -23.78 16.95 5.25
N ALA A 30 -24.90 16.78 4.56
CA ALA A 30 -26.17 17.41 4.92
C ALA A 30 -26.70 16.97 6.30
N VAL A 31 -26.27 15.81 6.80
CA VAL A 31 -26.63 15.31 8.15
C VAL A 31 -26.25 16.32 9.24
N MET A 32 -25.12 17.01 9.09
CA MET A 32 -24.64 18.00 10.07
C MET A 32 -25.54 19.24 10.17
N ARG A 33 -26.36 19.51 9.15
CA ARG A 33 -27.24 20.69 9.09
C ARG A 33 -28.61 20.45 9.73
N LEU A 34 -28.95 19.19 10.03
CA LEU A 34 -30.22 18.81 10.63
C LEU A 34 -30.20 18.95 12.16
N PRO A 35 -31.37 19.09 12.81
CA PRO A 35 -31.47 19.00 14.27
C PRO A 35 -31.09 17.59 14.76
N TYR A 36 -30.48 17.51 15.95
CA TYR A 36 -29.89 16.28 16.51
C TYR A 36 -30.82 15.06 16.45
N SER A 37 -32.10 15.24 16.83
CA SER A 37 -33.12 14.18 16.82
C SER A 37 -33.32 13.50 15.47
N MET A 38 -33.08 14.20 14.37
CA MET A 38 -33.29 13.69 13.00
C MET A 38 -32.00 13.15 12.37
N ARG A 39 -30.83 13.38 12.99
CA ARG A 39 -29.53 12.99 12.42
C ARG A 39 -29.35 11.48 12.33
N CYS A 40 -29.80 10.72 13.33
CA CYS A 40 -29.73 9.25 13.27
C CYS A 40 -30.64 8.67 12.17
N MET A 41 -31.86 9.20 12.04
CA MET A 41 -32.78 8.76 10.98
C MET A 41 -32.19 9.05 9.60
N MET A 42 -31.62 10.25 9.42
CA MET A 42 -30.97 10.65 8.18
C MET A 42 -29.74 9.78 7.86
N ALA A 43 -28.88 9.53 8.84
CA ALA A 43 -27.68 8.71 8.67
C ALA A 43 -27.99 7.25 8.30
N LYS A 44 -29.17 6.72 8.68
CA LYS A 44 -29.63 5.37 8.28
C LYS A 44 -30.22 5.33 6.87
N ARG A 45 -30.87 6.42 6.42
CA ARG A 45 -31.61 6.46 5.14
C ARG A 45 -30.77 6.96 3.97
N ALA A 46 -29.84 7.89 4.19
CA ALA A 46 -28.99 8.42 3.13
C ALA A 46 -28.06 7.32 2.58
N HIS A 47 -28.21 6.99 1.30
CA HIS A 47 -27.48 5.89 0.68
C HIS A 47 -25.98 6.22 0.51
N ASP A 48 -25.65 7.49 0.27
CA ASP A 48 -24.26 7.98 0.20
C ASP A 48 -23.48 7.78 1.51
N CYS A 49 -24.14 7.89 2.66
CA CYS A 49 -23.52 7.62 3.96
C CYS A 49 -23.07 6.16 4.12
N LYS A 50 -23.70 5.22 3.40
CA LYS A 50 -23.32 3.79 3.41
C LYS A 50 -22.24 3.48 2.37
N ARG A 51 -22.22 4.22 1.24
CA ARG A 51 -21.32 3.97 0.11
C ARG A 51 -19.91 4.50 0.33
N ILE A 52 -19.76 5.68 0.95
CA ILE A 52 -18.47 6.40 1.06
C ILE A 52 -17.55 5.80 2.16
N ILE A 53 -18.07 4.97 3.06
CA ILE A 53 -17.41 4.66 4.33
C ILE A 53 -17.07 3.16 4.44
N ASN A 54 -15.96 2.76 3.82
CA ASN A 54 -15.57 1.36 3.57
C ASN A 54 -15.33 0.46 4.80
N PHE A 55 -15.12 1.00 6.01
CA PHE A 55 -14.78 0.17 7.19
C PHE A 55 -15.62 0.47 8.44
N PHE A 56 -15.82 1.74 8.80
CA PHE A 56 -16.59 2.14 10.00
C PHE A 56 -17.54 3.27 9.68
N ASN A 57 -18.87 3.01 9.68
CA ASN A 57 -19.90 4.04 9.50
C ASN A 57 -19.92 5.01 10.69
N TYR A 58 -18.98 5.97 10.72
CA TYR A 58 -18.79 6.87 11.85
C TYR A 58 -20.02 7.73 12.12
N PHE A 59 -20.77 8.18 11.11
CA PHE A 59 -22.03 8.91 11.31
C PHE A 59 -23.09 8.08 12.03
N ARG A 60 -23.20 6.79 11.69
CA ARG A 60 -24.13 5.88 12.37
C ARG A 60 -23.65 5.57 13.78
N MET A 61 -22.36 5.30 13.97
CA MET A 61 -21.74 5.12 15.29
C MET A 61 -21.99 6.33 16.19
N MET A 62 -21.73 7.52 15.65
CA MET A 62 -21.82 8.79 16.34
C MET A 62 -23.25 9.16 16.72
N TYR A 63 -24.19 9.17 15.78
CA TYR A 63 -25.54 9.66 16.05
C TYR A 63 -26.53 8.58 16.47
N CYS A 64 -26.30 7.29 16.16
CA CYS A 64 -27.25 6.22 16.48
C CYS A 64 -26.83 5.27 17.60
N TYR A 65 -25.52 5.13 17.88
CA TYR A 65 -25.05 4.28 18.98
C TYR A 65 -24.62 5.10 20.20
N ILE A 66 -23.97 6.24 19.98
CA ILE A 66 -23.53 7.15 21.05
C ILE A 66 -24.64 8.16 21.44
N ASP A 67 -25.67 8.32 20.58
CA ASP A 67 -26.88 9.16 20.78
C ASP A 67 -26.57 10.59 21.26
N ILE A 68 -26.11 11.42 20.33
CA ILE A 68 -25.62 12.77 20.63
C ILE A 68 -26.77 13.77 20.56
N ASP A 69 -27.22 14.22 21.73
CA ASP A 69 -28.28 15.24 21.86
C ASP A 69 -27.75 16.66 22.08
N ASN A 70 -26.48 16.82 22.49
CA ASN A 70 -25.90 18.09 22.88
C ASN A 70 -24.77 18.55 21.95
N LYS A 71 -24.68 19.87 21.73
CA LYS A 71 -23.59 20.48 20.93
C LYS A 71 -22.21 20.26 21.56
N THR A 72 -22.12 20.23 22.89
CA THR A 72 -20.86 20.05 23.62
C THR A 72 -20.32 18.63 23.48
N THR A 73 -21.18 17.61 23.55
CA THR A 73 -20.79 16.20 23.35
C THR A 73 -20.41 15.93 21.90
N GLU A 74 -21.09 16.57 20.94
CA GLU A 74 -20.69 16.53 19.52
C GLU A 74 -19.27 17.08 19.31
N ILE A 75 -18.98 18.28 19.83
CA ILE A 75 -17.66 18.91 19.68
C ILE A 75 -16.58 18.06 20.36
N LEU A 76 -16.84 17.57 21.57
CA LEU A 76 -15.89 16.73 22.30
C LEU A 76 -15.57 15.44 21.53
N LEU A 77 -16.57 14.79 20.95
CA LEU A 77 -16.37 13.58 20.15
C LEU A 77 -15.68 13.89 18.82
N MET A 78 -15.97 15.01 18.18
CA MET A 78 -15.24 15.45 16.98
C MET A 78 -13.76 15.73 17.28
N CYS A 79 -13.45 16.36 18.41
CA CYS A 79 -12.07 16.53 18.88
C CYS A 79 -11.40 15.18 19.16
N LEU A 80 -12.10 14.22 19.77
CA LEU A 80 -11.60 12.86 19.98
C LEU A 80 -11.30 12.16 18.65
N PHE A 81 -12.20 12.23 17.67
CA PHE A 81 -11.97 11.68 16.33
C PHE A 81 -10.77 12.34 15.64
N LEU A 82 -10.62 13.66 15.74
CA LEU A 82 -9.46 14.36 15.22
C LEU A 82 -8.16 13.86 15.88
N LEU A 83 -8.16 13.68 17.20
CA LEU A 83 -7.01 13.14 17.93
C LEU A 83 -6.69 11.70 17.48
N ILE A 84 -7.69 10.84 17.30
CA ILE A 84 -7.52 9.49 16.76
C ILE A 84 -6.91 9.53 15.35
N CYS A 85 -7.38 10.45 14.49
CA CYS A 85 -6.81 10.64 13.15
C CYS A 85 -5.33 11.05 13.22
N VAL A 86 -4.96 11.97 14.10
CA VAL A 86 -3.56 12.40 14.29
C VAL A 86 -2.70 11.23 14.77
N VAL A 87 -3.17 10.46 15.76
CA VAL A 87 -2.47 9.25 16.24
C VAL A 87 -2.31 8.24 15.11
N PHE A 88 -3.36 8.00 14.32
CA PHE A 88 -3.31 7.09 13.18
C PHE A 88 -2.29 7.53 12.12
N LEU A 89 -2.28 8.81 11.74
CA LEU A 89 -1.31 9.35 10.78
C LEU A 89 0.13 9.21 11.30
N TRP A 90 0.35 9.44 12.59
CA TRP A 90 1.67 9.29 13.17
C TRP A 90 2.13 7.82 13.24
N VAL A 91 1.21 6.90 13.58
CA VAL A 91 1.45 5.46 13.52
C VAL A 91 1.78 5.02 12.08
N MET A 92 1.05 5.53 11.08
CA MET A 92 1.36 5.29 9.67
C MET A 92 2.73 5.81 9.26
N SER A 93 3.11 7.01 9.73
CA SER A 93 4.46 7.55 9.50
C SER A 93 5.55 6.64 10.06
N TYR A 94 5.33 6.04 11.23
CA TYR A 94 6.26 5.05 11.78
C TYR A 94 6.32 3.79 10.91
N ASN A 95 5.16 3.26 10.50
CA ASN A 95 5.11 2.07 9.66
C ASN A 95 5.85 2.27 8.33
N ILE A 96 5.70 3.44 7.71
CA ILE A 96 6.40 3.81 6.47
C ILE A 96 7.92 3.82 6.69
N SER A 97 8.38 4.42 7.78
CA SER A 97 9.81 4.56 8.05
C SER A 97 10.48 3.25 8.49
N THR A 98 9.77 2.35 9.19
CA THR A 98 10.33 1.09 9.71
C THR A 98 10.20 -0.09 8.75
N PHE A 99 9.08 -0.21 8.02
CA PHE A 99 8.82 -1.38 7.17
C PHE A 99 8.95 -1.07 5.68
N PHE A 100 8.42 0.06 5.23
CA PHE A 100 8.30 0.34 3.80
C PHE A 100 9.59 0.92 3.19
N ALA A 101 10.17 1.95 3.80
CA ALA A 101 11.37 2.63 3.29
C ALA A 101 12.60 1.70 3.19
N PRO A 102 12.92 0.85 4.21
CA PRO A 102 14.04 -0.08 4.10
C PRO A 102 13.84 -1.09 2.97
N VAL A 103 12.64 -1.67 2.83
CA VAL A 103 12.35 -2.64 1.77
C VAL A 103 12.54 -2.00 0.39
N LEU A 104 12.05 -0.77 0.18
CA LEU A 104 12.30 -0.05 -1.08
C LEU A 104 13.80 0.16 -1.33
N LYS A 105 14.57 0.51 -0.29
CA LYS A 105 16.02 0.71 -0.39
C LYS A 105 16.73 -0.58 -0.80
N ILE A 106 16.35 -1.71 -0.19
CA ILE A 106 16.91 -3.03 -0.49
C ILE A 106 16.60 -3.45 -1.93
N VAL A 107 15.34 -3.31 -2.36
CA VAL A 107 14.92 -3.64 -3.73
C VAL A 107 15.67 -2.78 -4.74
N SER A 108 15.79 -1.48 -4.48
CA SER A 108 16.52 -0.52 -5.33
C SER A 108 18.01 -0.86 -5.42
N TRP A 109 18.62 -1.22 -4.28
CA TRP A 109 20.01 -1.68 -4.22
C TRP A 109 20.22 -2.98 -5.01
N LYS A 110 19.32 -3.95 -4.88
CA LYS A 110 19.38 -5.23 -5.62
C LYS A 110 19.17 -5.07 -7.13
N LEU A 111 18.40 -4.07 -7.54
CA LEU A 111 18.18 -3.75 -8.95
C LEU A 111 19.26 -2.82 -9.52
N HIS A 112 20.30 -2.50 -8.75
CA HIS A 112 21.36 -1.58 -9.13
C HIS A 112 20.81 -0.25 -9.67
N MET A 113 19.87 0.34 -8.95
CA MET A 113 19.30 1.65 -9.29
C MET A 113 19.97 2.73 -8.44
N ASN A 114 20.20 3.92 -9.01
CA ASN A 114 20.65 5.08 -8.23
C ASN A 114 19.50 5.64 -7.38
N GLU A 115 19.82 6.47 -6.37
CA GLU A 115 18.83 7.00 -5.43
C GLU A 115 17.72 7.79 -6.13
N TYR A 116 18.09 8.54 -7.16
CA TYR A 116 17.17 9.32 -7.96
C TYR A 116 16.16 8.43 -8.73
N LEU A 117 16.61 7.40 -9.47
CA LEU A 117 15.72 6.52 -10.24
C LEU A 117 14.82 5.71 -9.30
N ALA A 118 15.36 5.25 -8.16
CA ALA A 118 14.60 4.58 -7.13
C ALA A 118 13.44 5.44 -6.60
N GLY A 119 13.68 6.74 -6.39
CA GLY A 119 12.67 7.72 -5.99
C GLY A 119 11.57 7.91 -7.04
N VAL A 120 11.97 8.13 -8.29
CA VAL A 120 11.03 8.37 -9.40
C VAL A 120 10.16 7.16 -9.73
N THR A 121 10.66 5.95 -9.47
CA THR A 121 9.97 4.70 -9.83
C THR A 121 9.29 4.04 -8.63
N PHE A 122 10.06 3.44 -7.72
CA PHE A 122 9.51 2.61 -6.65
C PHE A 122 8.81 3.41 -5.56
N LEU A 123 9.39 4.54 -5.14
CA LEU A 123 8.75 5.39 -4.14
C LEU A 123 7.47 6.02 -4.70
N ALA A 124 7.53 6.54 -5.94
CA ALA A 124 6.36 7.08 -6.62
C ALA A 124 5.26 6.01 -6.82
N PHE A 125 5.63 4.83 -7.30
CA PHE A 125 4.71 3.71 -7.50
C PHE A 125 4.05 3.28 -6.19
N GLY A 126 4.82 3.13 -5.11
CA GLY A 126 4.27 2.72 -3.82
C GLY A 126 3.32 3.75 -3.20
N ASN A 127 3.54 5.05 -3.44
CA ASN A 127 2.62 6.10 -3.03
C ASN A 127 1.34 6.14 -3.89
N SER A 128 1.45 5.90 -5.20
CA SER A 128 0.30 5.99 -6.12
C SER A 128 -0.51 4.69 -6.24
N CYS A 129 0.03 3.54 -5.85
CA CYS A 129 -0.68 2.25 -5.91
C CYS A 129 -2.00 2.23 -5.14
N PRO A 130 -2.04 2.66 -3.86
CA PRO A 130 -3.29 2.71 -3.10
C PRO A 130 -4.35 3.59 -3.77
N ASP A 131 -3.93 4.72 -4.35
CA ASP A 131 -4.82 5.64 -5.06
C ASP A 131 -5.37 5.02 -6.35
N ILE A 132 -4.55 4.32 -7.13
CA ILE A 132 -4.99 3.59 -8.32
C ILE A 132 -6.04 2.55 -7.93
N ILE A 133 -5.75 1.72 -6.91
CA ILE A 133 -6.66 0.69 -6.43
C ILE A 133 -7.96 1.31 -5.91
N ALA A 134 -7.88 2.41 -5.15
CA ALA A 134 -9.05 3.11 -4.64
C ALA A 134 -9.92 3.70 -5.76
N ASN A 135 -9.32 4.27 -6.79
CA ASN A 135 -10.04 4.83 -7.94
C ASN A 135 -10.66 3.75 -8.85
N LEU A 136 -10.15 2.51 -8.80
CA LEU A 136 -10.74 1.34 -9.47
C LEU A 136 -11.91 0.74 -8.67
N MET A 137 -12.13 1.14 -7.41
CA MET A 137 -13.23 0.59 -6.62
C MET A 137 -14.60 1.10 -7.13
N PRO A 138 -15.65 0.26 -7.15
CA PRO A 138 -17.00 0.66 -7.58
C PRO A 138 -17.57 1.87 -6.85
N VAL A 139 -17.15 2.09 -5.61
CA VAL A 139 -17.53 3.25 -4.77
C VAL A 139 -17.09 4.59 -5.39
N ARG A 140 -16.02 4.60 -6.20
CA ARG A 140 -15.48 5.79 -6.87
C ARG A 140 -16.00 5.99 -8.30
N ALA A 141 -16.93 5.15 -8.78
CA ALA A 141 -17.43 5.21 -10.16
C ALA A 141 -18.01 6.59 -10.55
N ASP A 142 -18.73 7.23 -9.62
CA ASP A 142 -19.38 8.54 -9.84
C ASP A 142 -18.54 9.72 -9.31
N ALA A 143 -17.33 9.46 -8.79
CA ALA A 143 -16.51 10.50 -8.19
C ALA A 143 -15.76 11.32 -9.25
N PRO A 144 -15.50 12.62 -9.02
CA PRO A 144 -14.71 13.44 -9.93
C PRO A 144 -13.21 13.11 -9.81
N ILE A 145 -12.80 11.98 -10.39
CA ILE A 145 -11.43 11.42 -10.27
C ILE A 145 -10.36 12.43 -10.71
N PHE A 146 -10.63 13.22 -11.75
CA PHE A 146 -9.70 14.23 -12.26
C PHE A 146 -9.35 15.29 -11.20
N THR A 147 -10.35 15.92 -10.58
CA THR A 147 -10.11 17.00 -9.61
C THR A 147 -9.42 16.48 -8.36
N ILE A 148 -9.75 15.24 -7.96
CA ILE A 148 -9.09 14.55 -6.85
C ILE A 148 -7.61 14.27 -7.18
N ALA A 149 -7.33 13.70 -8.35
CA ALA A 149 -5.97 13.34 -8.75
C ALA A 149 -5.08 14.57 -8.93
N VAL A 150 -5.56 15.62 -9.60
CA VAL A 150 -4.83 16.89 -9.77
C VAL A 150 -4.63 17.58 -8.43
N GLY A 151 -5.65 17.60 -7.56
CA GLY A 151 -5.56 18.15 -6.21
C GLY A 151 -4.49 17.44 -5.37
N ASN A 152 -4.49 16.10 -5.37
CA ASN A 152 -3.48 15.29 -4.67
C ASN A 152 -2.07 15.57 -5.21
N ALA A 153 -1.89 15.60 -6.54
CA ALA A 153 -0.60 15.89 -7.16
C ALA A 153 -0.07 17.29 -6.78
N LEU A 154 -0.93 18.31 -6.84
CA LEU A 154 -0.57 19.68 -6.43
C LEU A 154 -0.21 19.76 -4.95
N ALA A 155 -0.94 19.07 -4.07
CA ALA A 155 -0.62 19.01 -2.65
C ALA A 155 0.75 18.35 -2.40
N ILE A 156 1.06 17.25 -3.08
CA ILE A 156 2.36 16.56 -2.97
C ILE A 156 3.50 17.49 -3.44
N ILE A 157 3.35 18.15 -4.58
CA ILE A 157 4.40 19.00 -5.15
C ILE A 157 4.61 20.25 -4.28
N LEU A 158 3.54 20.98 -3.95
CA LEU A 158 3.63 22.27 -3.27
C LEU A 158 3.87 22.13 -1.76
N LEU A 159 3.11 21.25 -1.08
CA LEU A 159 3.19 21.13 0.37
C LEU A 159 4.31 20.16 0.77
N SER A 160 4.35 18.94 0.21
CA SER A 160 5.39 17.97 0.58
C SER A 160 6.75 18.36 -0.02
N GLY A 161 6.81 18.65 -1.32
CA GLY A 161 8.03 19.11 -1.98
C GLY A 161 8.56 20.41 -1.39
N GLY A 162 7.69 21.40 -1.18
CA GLY A 162 8.05 22.66 -0.53
C GLY A 162 8.57 22.49 0.89
N ALA A 163 7.94 21.63 1.71
CA ALA A 163 8.41 21.33 3.05
C ALA A 163 9.79 20.67 3.06
N VAL A 164 10.06 19.72 2.16
CA VAL A 164 11.38 19.07 2.07
C VAL A 164 12.47 20.07 1.68
N CYS A 165 12.21 20.93 0.68
CA CYS A 165 13.11 22.01 0.28
C CYS A 165 13.38 23.02 1.40
N PHE A 166 12.39 23.28 2.26
CA PHE A 166 12.52 24.20 3.39
C PHE A 166 13.26 23.58 4.58
N LEU A 167 12.97 22.31 4.90
CA LEU A 167 13.48 21.65 6.09
C LEU A 167 14.92 21.17 5.95
N ARG A 168 15.30 20.65 4.78
CA ARG A 168 16.58 19.95 4.54
C ARG A 168 17.38 20.64 3.44
N PRO A 169 18.63 21.06 3.70
CA PRO A 169 19.50 21.53 2.63
C PRO A 169 20.03 20.33 1.83
N PHE A 170 19.66 20.23 0.56
CA PHE A 170 20.21 19.25 -0.38
C PHE A 170 20.51 19.91 -1.73
N LYS A 171 21.44 19.32 -2.48
CA LYS A 171 21.79 19.78 -3.83
C LYS A 171 20.92 19.05 -4.84
N ILE A 172 20.20 19.80 -5.69
CA ILE A 172 19.34 19.21 -6.71
C ILE A 172 20.09 19.04 -8.05
N ASN A 173 19.87 17.90 -8.71
CA ASN A 173 20.39 17.65 -10.04
C ASN A 173 19.53 18.34 -11.10
N GLY A 174 20.02 19.47 -11.63
CA GLY A 174 19.28 20.31 -12.57
C GLY A 174 18.84 19.59 -13.84
N HIS A 175 19.70 18.76 -14.44
CA HIS A 175 19.38 17.99 -15.65
C HIS A 175 18.16 17.07 -15.45
N CYS A 176 18.20 16.25 -14.40
CA CYS A 176 17.13 15.31 -14.06
C CYS A 176 15.83 16.05 -13.72
N THR A 177 15.94 17.15 -12.98
CA THR A 177 14.78 17.97 -12.57
C THR A 177 14.09 18.62 -13.77
N VAL A 178 14.86 19.20 -14.70
CA VAL A 178 14.30 19.81 -15.91
C VAL A 178 13.60 18.76 -16.77
N ARG A 179 14.21 17.58 -16.94
CA ARG A 179 13.57 16.45 -17.64
C ARG A 179 12.22 16.12 -17.01
N ASP A 180 12.18 15.87 -15.70
CA ASP A 180 10.94 15.50 -15.01
C ASP A 180 9.87 16.58 -15.10
N LEU A 181 10.26 17.84 -14.94
CA LEU A 181 9.35 18.97 -15.06
C LEU A 181 8.75 19.09 -16.47
N LEU A 182 9.55 18.84 -17.50
CA LEU A 182 9.07 18.82 -18.89
C LEU A 182 8.07 17.68 -19.13
N PHE A 183 8.33 16.48 -18.60
CA PHE A 183 7.37 15.37 -18.69
C PHE A 183 6.11 15.61 -17.87
N LEU A 184 6.22 16.24 -16.70
CA LEU A 184 5.08 16.66 -15.91
C LEU A 184 4.21 17.67 -16.68
N LEU A 185 4.83 18.70 -17.26
CA LEU A 185 4.15 19.69 -18.09
C LEU A 185 3.46 19.02 -19.29
N LEU A 186 4.16 18.13 -19.98
CA LEU A 186 3.61 17.34 -21.09
C LEU A 186 2.39 16.52 -20.63
N GLY A 187 2.49 15.82 -19.49
CA GLY A 187 1.39 15.02 -18.95
C GLY A 187 0.15 15.85 -18.61
N VAL A 188 0.35 17.02 -17.98
CA VAL A 188 -0.73 17.95 -17.65
C VAL A 188 -1.39 18.52 -18.91
N GLU A 189 -0.61 18.92 -19.92
CA GLU A 189 -1.14 19.46 -21.17
C GLU A 189 -1.88 18.40 -22.00
N VAL A 190 -1.35 17.16 -22.07
CA VAL A 190 -2.05 16.04 -22.73
C VAL A 190 -3.35 15.72 -22.00
N LEU A 191 -3.35 15.68 -20.68
CA LEU A 191 -4.57 15.45 -19.89
C LEU A 191 -5.58 16.56 -20.10
N ARG A 192 -5.15 17.82 -20.06
CA ARG A 192 -6.00 18.99 -20.34
C ARG A 192 -6.58 18.93 -21.75
N TYR A 193 -5.77 18.54 -22.74
CA TYR A 193 -6.19 18.39 -24.12
C TYR A 193 -7.31 17.34 -24.27
N VAL A 194 -7.14 16.16 -23.66
CA VAL A 194 -8.16 15.08 -23.64
C VAL A 194 -9.47 15.60 -23.04
N MET A 195 -9.39 16.33 -21.92
CA MET A 195 -10.58 16.87 -21.26
C MET A 195 -11.31 17.95 -22.07
N VAL A 196 -10.58 18.84 -22.75
CA VAL A 196 -11.19 19.92 -23.55
C VAL A 196 -11.79 19.36 -24.85
N ARG A 197 -11.14 18.38 -25.47
CA ARG A 197 -11.56 17.82 -26.76
C ARG A 197 -12.79 16.91 -26.64
N GLY A 198 -12.89 16.13 -25.57
CA GLY A 198 -13.92 15.10 -25.40
C GLY A 198 -15.30 15.60 -24.92
N GLY A 199 -15.43 16.87 -24.50
CA GLY A 199 -16.64 17.35 -23.80
C GLY A 199 -16.76 16.80 -22.36
N PRO A 200 -17.78 17.21 -21.59
CA PRO A 200 -17.92 16.78 -20.20
C PRO A 200 -18.25 15.27 -20.10
N GLY A 201 -17.28 14.49 -19.63
CA GLY A 201 -17.50 13.14 -19.09
C GLY A 201 -17.22 11.96 -20.04
N THR A 202 -16.77 12.18 -21.27
CA THR A 202 -16.45 11.07 -22.20
C THR A 202 -14.97 11.04 -22.55
N VAL A 203 -14.25 10.10 -21.94
CA VAL A 203 -12.86 9.74 -22.31
C VAL A 203 -12.90 8.48 -23.16
N THR A 204 -12.29 8.51 -24.35
CA THR A 204 -12.21 7.35 -25.23
C THR A 204 -11.09 6.40 -24.79
N MET A 205 -11.24 5.11 -25.10
CA MET A 205 -10.23 4.09 -24.78
C MET A 205 -8.85 4.43 -25.35
N TRP A 206 -8.80 5.04 -26.54
CA TRP A 206 -7.56 5.44 -27.20
C TRP A 206 -6.86 6.60 -26.48
N GLU A 207 -7.60 7.55 -25.94
CA GLU A 207 -7.05 8.64 -25.12
C GLU A 207 -6.48 8.09 -23.80
N SER A 208 -7.15 7.10 -23.18
CA SER A 208 -6.62 6.41 -22.00
C SER A 208 -5.32 5.64 -22.30
N ILE A 209 -5.28 4.91 -23.42
CA ILE A 209 -4.06 4.24 -23.88
C ILE A 209 -2.94 5.26 -24.13
N GLY A 210 -3.27 6.41 -24.74
CA GLY A 210 -2.33 7.50 -24.97
C GLY A 210 -1.71 8.04 -23.67
N LEU A 211 -2.51 8.24 -22.62
CA LEU A 211 -2.03 8.68 -21.30
C LEU A 211 -1.10 7.64 -20.65
N ILE A 212 -1.45 6.36 -20.72
CA ILE A 212 -0.60 5.28 -20.21
C ILE A 212 0.72 5.21 -21.00
N PHE A 213 0.66 5.39 -22.33
CA PHE A 213 1.85 5.37 -23.18
C PHE A 213 2.85 6.48 -22.81
N VAL A 214 2.37 7.70 -22.51
CA VAL A 214 3.23 8.81 -22.05
C VAL A 214 4.00 8.41 -20.77
N TYR A 215 3.35 7.74 -19.83
CA TYR A 215 4.01 7.25 -18.62
C TYR A 215 5.08 6.18 -18.91
N VAL A 216 4.80 5.22 -19.81
CA VAL A 216 5.78 4.20 -20.22
C VAL A 216 7.00 4.85 -20.88
N VAL A 217 6.79 5.84 -21.74
CA VAL A 217 7.89 6.61 -22.37
C VAL A 217 8.70 7.34 -21.32
N TYR A 218 8.04 8.01 -20.35
CA TYR A 218 8.72 8.70 -19.25
C TYR A 218 9.66 7.77 -18.46
N VAL A 219 9.15 6.60 -18.02
CA VAL A 219 9.97 5.62 -17.28
C VAL A 219 11.13 5.10 -18.15
N THR A 220 10.88 4.82 -19.42
CA THR A 220 11.90 4.33 -20.35
C THR A 220 13.02 5.35 -20.52
N VAL A 221 12.70 6.64 -20.68
CA VAL A 221 13.70 7.71 -20.80
C VAL A 221 14.55 7.83 -19.53
N ASN A 222 13.95 7.68 -18.35
CA ASN A 222 14.70 7.68 -17.08
C ASN A 222 15.69 6.50 -16.99
N VAL A 223 15.29 5.31 -17.44
CA VAL A 223 16.18 4.14 -17.48
C VAL A 223 17.30 4.34 -18.50
N ILE A 224 17.00 4.88 -19.69
CA ILE A 224 18.00 5.19 -20.71
C ILE A 224 19.02 6.20 -20.18
N ASP A 225 18.59 7.23 -19.47
CA ASP A 225 19.49 8.22 -18.88
C ASP A 225 20.46 7.61 -17.85
N LEU A 226 19.98 6.68 -17.01
CA LEU A 226 20.85 5.92 -16.10
C LEU A 226 21.91 5.11 -16.87
N VAL A 227 21.52 4.45 -17.97
CA VAL A 227 22.45 3.69 -18.81
C VAL A 227 23.48 4.61 -19.46
N ILE A 228 23.05 5.77 -19.97
CA ILE A 228 23.94 6.78 -20.55
C ILE A 228 24.92 7.33 -19.50
N MET A 229 24.43 7.63 -18.29
CA MET A 229 25.28 8.05 -17.17
C MET A 229 26.35 7.01 -16.89
N ARG A 230 26.00 5.72 -16.74
CA ARG A 230 26.97 4.64 -16.49
C ARG A 230 27.96 4.45 -17.62
N TYR A 231 27.52 4.59 -18.87
CA TYR A 231 28.41 4.53 -20.02
C TYR A 231 29.41 5.71 -20.00
N SER A 232 28.94 6.92 -19.71
CA SER A 232 29.81 8.10 -19.64
C SER A 232 30.81 8.02 -18.49
N MET A 233 30.42 7.46 -17.33
CA MET A 233 31.35 7.15 -16.24
C MET A 233 32.45 6.16 -16.66
N LYS A 234 32.08 5.07 -17.33
CA LYS A 234 33.06 4.08 -17.84
C LYS A 234 34.02 4.70 -18.86
N LYS A 235 33.51 5.56 -19.75
CA LYS A 235 34.34 6.30 -20.70
C LYS A 235 35.33 7.22 -19.97
N LEU A 236 34.87 7.97 -18.97
CA LEU A 236 35.72 8.87 -18.18
C LEU A 236 36.80 8.12 -17.38
N ARG A 237 36.48 6.93 -16.84
CA ARG A 237 37.48 6.04 -16.20
C ARG A 237 38.60 5.66 -17.17
N ARG A 238 38.26 5.27 -18.41
CA ARG A 238 39.25 4.91 -19.44
C ARG A 238 40.15 6.11 -19.81
N GLU A 239 39.56 7.29 -20.00
CA GLU A 239 40.33 8.51 -20.28
C GLU A 239 41.31 8.85 -19.14
N LEU A 240 40.92 8.62 -17.88
CA LEU A 240 41.80 8.80 -16.72
C LEU A 240 42.95 7.79 -16.67
N GLU A 241 42.68 6.52 -17.03
CA GLU A 241 43.73 5.50 -17.15
C GLU A 241 44.72 5.85 -18.27
N GLU A 242 44.23 6.33 -19.41
CA GLU A 242 45.06 6.81 -20.51
C GLU A 242 45.93 8.00 -20.07
N MET A 243 45.36 9.02 -19.41
CA MET A 243 46.12 10.16 -18.87
C MET A 243 47.20 9.75 -17.86
N LYS A 244 46.93 8.71 -17.06
CA LYS A 244 47.90 8.17 -16.10
C LYS A 244 49.08 7.46 -16.78
N SER A 245 48.88 6.96 -17.99
CA SER A 245 49.92 6.26 -18.76
C SER A 245 50.91 7.20 -19.48
N LEU A 246 50.59 8.50 -19.58
CA LEU A 246 51.51 9.47 -20.20
C LEU A 246 52.77 9.70 -19.34
N PRO A 247 53.93 9.97 -19.97
CA PRO A 247 55.19 10.24 -19.24
C PRO A 247 55.11 11.46 -18.32
N THR A 248 54.23 12.42 -18.63
CA THR A 248 54.02 13.64 -17.87
C THR A 248 52.51 13.83 -17.67
N ILE A 249 52.05 13.73 -16.43
CA ILE A 249 50.62 13.80 -16.11
C ILE A 249 50.22 15.27 -15.93
N PRO A 250 49.22 15.78 -16.68
CA PRO A 250 48.68 17.12 -16.47
C PRO A 250 47.88 17.14 -15.15
N GLN A 251 48.54 17.50 -14.04
CA GLN A 251 47.98 17.33 -12.69
C GLN A 251 46.64 18.05 -12.46
N ASN A 252 46.50 19.29 -12.93
CA ASN A 252 45.28 20.08 -12.73
C ASN A 252 44.07 19.47 -13.46
N GLU A 253 44.25 19.03 -14.71
CA GLU A 253 43.18 18.43 -15.50
C GLU A 253 42.81 17.04 -14.99
N TYR A 254 43.83 16.24 -14.64
CA TYR A 254 43.63 14.92 -14.05
C TYR A 254 42.85 15.03 -12.73
N ALA A 255 43.23 15.95 -11.84
CA ALA A 255 42.54 16.17 -10.56
C ALA A 255 41.08 16.61 -10.77
N ALA A 256 40.81 17.50 -11.74
CA ALA A 256 39.45 17.95 -12.05
C ALA A 256 38.57 16.80 -12.60
N ARG A 257 39.09 16.00 -13.54
CA ARG A 257 38.37 14.84 -14.10
C ARG A 257 38.18 13.73 -13.07
N MET A 258 39.18 13.47 -12.23
CA MET A 258 39.09 12.52 -11.12
C MET A 258 38.02 12.95 -10.12
N GLY A 259 38.03 14.21 -9.68
CA GLY A 259 37.02 14.73 -8.76
C GLY A 259 35.60 14.64 -9.34
N LYS A 260 35.45 14.93 -10.64
CA LYS A 260 34.17 14.75 -11.36
C LYS A 260 33.72 13.30 -11.37
N LEU A 261 34.63 12.37 -11.68
CA LEU A 261 34.33 10.94 -11.68
C LEU A 261 33.90 10.47 -10.28
N THR A 262 34.65 10.82 -9.23
CA THR A 262 34.30 10.47 -7.84
C THR A 262 32.92 11.00 -7.46
N SER A 263 32.56 12.23 -7.86
CA SER A 263 31.22 12.76 -7.60
C SER A 263 30.11 11.96 -8.28
N TRP A 264 30.33 11.51 -9.52
CA TRP A 264 29.35 10.71 -10.26
C TRP A 264 29.22 9.29 -9.72
N GLU A 265 30.31 8.71 -9.23
CA GLU A 265 30.30 7.40 -8.57
C GLU A 265 29.50 7.44 -7.27
N VAL A 266 29.71 8.48 -6.46
CA VAL A 266 28.91 8.71 -5.24
C VAL A 266 27.42 8.87 -5.56
N ASP A 267 27.08 9.55 -6.67
CA ASP A 267 25.68 9.74 -7.10
C ASP A 267 25.05 8.45 -7.72
N ASP A 268 25.85 7.52 -8.26
CA ASP A 268 25.36 6.23 -8.80
C ASP A 268 25.22 5.16 -7.71
N GLU A 269 26.06 5.22 -6.67
CA GLU A 269 25.94 4.35 -5.51
C GLU A 269 24.68 4.68 -4.69
N LEU A 270 24.06 3.65 -4.12
CA LEU A 270 22.93 3.78 -3.19
C LEU A 270 23.39 3.34 -1.80
N PRO A 271 24.20 4.16 -1.10
CA PRO A 271 24.77 3.78 0.19
C PRO A 271 23.69 3.60 1.26
N ILE A 272 23.77 2.51 2.01
CA ILE A 272 23.02 2.35 3.24
C ILE A 272 23.83 3.03 4.34
N HIS A 273 23.33 4.13 4.89
CA HIS A 273 24.00 4.90 5.92
C HIS A 273 23.53 4.47 7.30
N ASP A 274 24.44 4.40 8.27
CA ASP A 274 24.11 4.12 9.66
C ASP A 274 23.46 5.35 10.31
N THR A 275 22.18 5.23 10.65
CA THR A 275 21.41 6.32 11.26
C THR A 275 21.40 6.30 12.79
N THR A 276 22.03 5.31 13.43
CA THR A 276 21.98 5.09 14.89
C THR A 276 22.51 6.29 15.68
N LYS A 277 23.72 6.77 15.34
CA LYS A 277 24.36 7.95 15.98
C LYS A 277 23.47 9.19 15.83
N TYR A 278 22.91 9.41 14.65
CA TYR A 278 22.03 10.54 14.36
C TYR A 278 20.73 10.50 15.17
N ARG A 279 20.09 9.32 15.24
CA ARG A 279 18.87 9.09 16.01
C ARG A 279 19.10 9.34 17.50
N ARG A 280 20.21 8.82 18.05
CA ARG A 280 20.61 8.99 19.46
C ARG A 280 20.87 10.47 19.78
N SER A 281 21.53 11.20 18.87
CA SER A 281 21.82 12.63 19.01
C SER A 281 20.53 13.48 19.06
N THR A 282 19.58 13.16 18.19
CA THR A 282 18.29 13.86 18.09
C THR A 282 17.42 13.59 19.33
N ALA A 283 17.40 12.34 19.80
CA ALA A 283 16.61 11.93 20.97
C ALA A 283 17.22 12.40 22.30
N SER A 284 18.55 12.44 22.42
CA SER A 284 19.25 12.88 23.62
C SER A 284 19.35 14.42 23.75
N GLY A 285 19.08 15.18 22.68
CA GLY A 285 19.27 16.63 22.65
C GLY A 285 20.72 17.11 22.82
N SER A 286 21.69 16.18 22.91
CA SER A 286 23.06 16.43 23.37
C SER A 286 24.01 17.01 22.32
N HIS A 287 23.58 17.12 21.06
CA HIS A 287 24.34 17.80 19.98
C HIS A 287 23.68 19.09 19.47
N PHE A 288 22.58 19.54 20.09
CA PHE A 288 21.84 20.76 19.72
C PHE A 288 22.43 22.05 20.30
N ILE A 289 23.75 22.12 20.51
CA ILE A 289 24.38 23.31 21.14
C ILE A 289 24.83 24.35 20.11
N GLU A 290 24.91 24.04 18.81
CA GLU A 290 25.16 25.06 17.78
C GLU A 290 23.86 25.52 17.10
N ALA A 291 22.84 25.80 17.92
CA ALA A 291 21.58 26.43 17.54
C ALA A 291 21.68 27.96 17.57
N THR A 292 22.80 28.56 17.12
CA THR A 292 23.01 30.00 17.26
C THR A 292 22.76 30.83 16.02
N HIS A 293 22.36 30.27 14.87
CA HIS A 293 21.86 31.11 13.75
C HIS A 293 20.79 30.49 12.83
N ALA A 294 20.54 29.18 12.89
CA ALA A 294 19.48 28.55 12.10
C ALA A 294 18.20 28.45 12.95
N GLY A 295 17.12 29.13 12.54
CA GLY A 295 15.88 29.23 13.32
C GLY A 295 15.24 27.88 13.67
N TYR A 296 14.24 27.93 14.55
CA TYR A 296 13.53 26.78 15.16
C TYR A 296 12.92 25.73 14.19
N PHE A 297 12.92 25.98 12.89
CA PHE A 297 12.32 25.11 11.87
C PHE A 297 13.32 24.53 10.86
N VAL A 298 14.63 24.75 11.05
CA VAL A 298 15.64 24.25 10.10
C VAL A 298 16.36 23.05 10.70
N THR A 299 16.51 21.97 9.92
CA THR A 299 17.34 20.86 10.40
C THR A 299 18.81 21.26 10.41
N PRO A 300 19.53 21.08 11.53
CA PRO A 300 20.94 21.42 11.59
C PRO A 300 21.72 20.65 10.53
N LYS A 301 22.66 21.34 9.87
CA LYS A 301 23.61 20.68 8.97
C LYS A 301 24.50 19.77 9.82
N GLN A 302 24.47 18.48 9.54
CA GLN A 302 25.31 17.50 10.22
C GLN A 302 26.79 17.81 9.96
N ARG A 303 27.62 17.79 11.02
CA ARG A 303 29.08 18.07 10.90
C ARG A 303 29.81 16.97 10.17
N ASP A 304 29.47 15.70 10.47
CA ASP A 304 30.09 14.53 9.85
C ASP A 304 29.06 13.75 9.02
N PRO A 305 29.34 13.40 7.75
CA PRO A 305 28.46 12.56 6.96
C PRO A 305 28.29 11.18 7.62
N PRO A 306 27.09 10.59 7.58
CA PRO A 306 26.85 9.29 8.20
C PRO A 306 27.67 8.20 7.49
N GLU A 307 28.30 7.32 8.27
CA GLU A 307 29.11 6.21 7.76
C GLU A 307 28.24 5.21 6.97
N THR A 308 28.82 4.60 5.94
CA THR A 308 28.15 3.52 5.20
C THR A 308 28.19 2.23 6.00
N VAL A 309 27.08 1.49 5.99
CA VAL A 309 26.93 0.23 6.70
C VAL A 309 27.71 -0.88 6.00
N ASP A 310 28.63 -1.51 6.71
CA ASP A 310 29.30 -2.74 6.28
C ASP A 310 28.35 -3.93 6.37
N VAL A 311 27.66 -4.23 5.27
CA VAL A 311 26.67 -5.32 5.19
C VAL A 311 27.26 -6.66 5.64
N GLU A 312 28.49 -6.96 5.23
CA GLU A 312 29.15 -8.24 5.56
C GLU A 312 29.52 -8.33 7.04
N LYS A 313 30.01 -7.25 7.62
CA LYS A 313 30.35 -7.18 9.04
C LYS A 313 29.10 -7.36 9.91
N ASN A 314 27.99 -6.69 9.56
CA ASN A 314 26.71 -6.83 10.27
C ASN A 314 26.11 -8.24 10.12
N ARG A 315 26.39 -8.92 9.01
CA ARG A 315 25.97 -10.32 8.78
C ARG A 315 26.65 -11.27 9.77
N THR A 316 27.91 -11.04 10.09
CA THR A 316 28.74 -11.94 10.92
C THR A 316 29.05 -11.39 12.32
N TYR A 317 28.45 -10.26 12.73
CA TYR A 317 28.79 -9.52 13.95
C TYR A 317 28.87 -10.38 15.23
N LEU A 318 28.09 -11.47 15.30
CA LEU A 318 28.05 -12.42 16.42
C LEU A 318 28.23 -13.89 15.97
N TYR A 319 28.75 -14.12 14.76
CA TYR A 319 28.97 -15.48 14.26
C TYR A 319 30.26 -16.06 14.83
N ASN A 320 30.13 -17.08 15.68
CA ASN A 320 31.24 -17.94 16.08
C ASN A 320 30.94 -19.38 15.59
N SER A 321 31.87 -19.98 14.86
CA SER A 321 31.78 -21.36 14.35
C SER A 321 31.72 -22.41 15.47
N GLU A 322 32.19 -22.08 16.66
CA GLU A 322 32.19 -22.97 17.83
C GLU A 322 30.83 -23.01 18.54
N ASN A 323 29.98 -21.99 18.33
CA ASN A 323 28.68 -21.93 18.98
C ASN A 323 27.65 -22.86 18.30
N PRO A 324 26.72 -23.47 19.06
CA PRO A 324 25.66 -24.26 18.47
C PRO A 324 24.74 -23.38 17.61
N LYS A 325 24.32 -23.90 16.45
CA LYS A 325 23.53 -23.16 15.43
C LYS A 325 22.20 -22.57 15.94
N ASN A 326 21.67 -23.06 17.06
CA ASN A 326 20.40 -22.63 17.65
C ASN A 326 20.58 -21.93 19.02
N LEU A 327 21.79 -21.44 19.33
CA LEU A 327 22.03 -20.68 20.55
C LEU A 327 21.10 -19.45 20.60
N MET A 328 20.49 -19.17 21.76
CA MET A 328 19.58 -18.03 21.99
C MET A 328 18.32 -17.96 21.10
N LEU A 329 17.91 -19.05 20.43
CA LEU A 329 16.79 -19.04 19.46
C LEU A 329 15.51 -18.34 19.96
N PHE A 330 15.03 -18.68 21.17
CA PHE A 330 13.81 -18.07 21.73
C PHE A 330 14.02 -16.65 22.23
N ARG A 331 15.23 -16.32 22.68
CA ARG A 331 15.57 -14.96 23.11
C ARG A 331 15.58 -14.02 21.91
N GLU A 332 16.23 -14.42 20.82
CA GLU A 332 16.23 -13.67 19.55
C GLU A 332 14.81 -13.51 18.99
N PHE A 333 13.97 -14.53 19.14
CA PHE A 333 12.56 -14.46 18.74
C PHE A 333 11.77 -13.43 19.56
N LEU A 334 11.85 -13.47 20.89
CA LEU A 334 11.14 -12.53 21.76
C LEU A 334 11.66 -11.11 21.61
N GLU A 335 12.97 -10.93 21.39
CA GLU A 335 13.58 -9.64 21.12
C GLU A 335 13.13 -9.07 19.77
N SER A 336 13.02 -9.91 18.73
CA SER A 336 12.53 -9.49 17.41
C SER A 336 11.02 -9.19 17.38
N LEU A 337 10.26 -9.81 18.28
CA LEU A 337 8.82 -9.53 18.45
C LEU A 337 8.55 -8.33 19.37
N ASN A 338 9.56 -7.78 20.05
CA ASN A 338 9.35 -6.65 20.94
C ASN A 338 9.03 -5.38 20.14
N PRO A 339 7.82 -4.79 20.30
CA PRO A 339 7.42 -3.59 19.55
C PRO A 339 7.97 -2.29 20.14
N ILE A 340 8.60 -2.34 21.32
CA ILE A 340 9.13 -1.19 22.04
C ILE A 340 10.66 -1.23 21.96
N ASP A 341 11.23 -0.31 21.18
CA ASP A 341 12.68 -0.10 21.11
C ASP A 341 13.21 0.38 22.48
N GLY A 342 14.15 -0.38 23.06
CA GLY A 342 14.73 -0.08 24.38
C GLY A 342 15.39 1.30 24.44
N GLU A 343 16.16 1.67 23.41
CA GLU A 343 16.79 2.99 23.34
C GLU A 343 15.77 4.13 23.29
N ALA A 344 14.68 3.96 22.53
CA ALA A 344 13.63 4.97 22.42
C ALA A 344 12.83 5.11 23.72
N TRP A 345 12.72 4.03 24.50
CA TRP A 345 12.11 4.04 25.82
C TRP A 345 12.96 4.77 26.85
N GLU A 346 14.28 4.53 26.87
CA GLU A 346 15.22 5.16 27.79
C GLU A 346 15.35 6.66 27.53
N LEU A 347 15.52 7.06 26.26
CA LEU A 347 15.68 8.45 25.84
C LEU A 347 14.34 9.22 25.83
N GLY A 348 13.22 8.51 25.80
CA GLY A 348 11.89 9.11 25.68
C GLY A 348 11.34 9.67 27.00
N GLY A 349 10.70 10.85 26.92
CA GLY A 349 9.93 11.43 28.02
C GLY A 349 8.62 10.69 28.31
N CYS A 350 7.88 11.13 29.35
CA CYS A 350 6.63 10.49 29.78
C CYS A 350 5.59 10.36 28.66
N CYS A 351 5.39 11.43 27.88
CA CYS A 351 4.45 11.40 26.74
C CYS A 351 4.88 10.38 25.68
N GLN A 352 6.16 10.36 25.28
CA GLN A 352 6.67 9.43 24.28
C GLN A 352 6.53 7.97 24.72
N ARG A 353 6.77 7.66 26.01
CA ARG A 353 6.56 6.34 26.58
C ARG A 353 5.10 5.90 26.51
N PHE A 354 4.17 6.78 26.90
CA PHE A 354 2.74 6.52 26.78
C PHE A 354 2.33 6.21 25.32
N PHE A 355 2.89 6.95 24.37
CA PHE A 355 2.63 6.70 22.95
C PHE A 355 3.23 5.40 22.43
N LEU A 356 4.44 5.03 22.86
CA LEU A 356 5.04 3.73 22.53
C LEU A 356 4.14 2.58 22.99
N ILE A 357 3.52 2.71 24.16
CA ILE A 357 2.55 1.72 24.68
C ILE A 357 1.30 1.66 23.78
N ILE A 358 0.68 2.81 23.45
CA ILE A 358 -0.51 2.85 22.59
C ILE A 358 -0.25 2.22 21.21
N ARG A 359 0.93 2.45 20.64
CA ARG A 359 1.31 1.93 19.32
C ARG A 359 1.67 0.44 19.36
N SER A 360 2.18 -0.04 20.49
CA SER A 360 2.73 -1.40 20.65
C SER A 360 1.84 -2.54 20.12
N PRO A 361 0.51 -2.61 20.35
CA PRO A 361 -0.30 -3.73 19.84
C PRO A 361 -0.33 -3.80 18.32
N LEU A 362 -0.39 -2.65 17.64
CA LEU A 362 -0.41 -2.60 16.19
C LEU A 362 0.95 -2.96 15.60
N VAL A 363 2.04 -2.48 16.19
CA VAL A 363 3.40 -2.83 15.72
C VAL A 363 3.72 -4.29 15.98
N LEU A 364 3.29 -4.85 17.11
CA LEU A 364 3.43 -6.29 17.39
C LEU A 364 2.73 -7.13 16.31
N LEU A 365 1.49 -6.77 15.96
CA LEU A 365 0.76 -7.43 14.86
C LEU A 365 1.55 -7.35 13.55
N LEU A 366 2.09 -6.18 13.22
CA LEU A 366 2.87 -5.98 12.00
C LEU A 366 4.18 -6.77 12.01
N LEU A 367 4.89 -6.87 13.14
CA LEU A 367 6.12 -7.68 13.25
C LEU A 367 5.85 -9.17 13.05
N VAL A 368 4.68 -9.67 13.45
CA VAL A 368 4.29 -11.07 13.24
C VAL A 368 4.07 -11.39 11.76
N PHE A 369 3.61 -10.43 10.95
CA PHE A 369 3.29 -10.66 9.54
C PHE A 369 4.33 -10.14 8.55
N ILE A 370 5.02 -9.05 8.88
CA ILE A 370 5.93 -8.38 7.94
C ILE A 370 7.36 -8.82 8.26
N PRO A 371 8.03 -9.56 7.35
CA PRO A 371 9.45 -9.83 7.49
C PRO A 371 10.21 -8.52 7.35
N VAL A 372 10.93 -8.12 8.41
CA VAL A 372 11.79 -6.94 8.40
C VAL A 372 13.19 -7.36 8.00
N VAL A 373 13.74 -6.70 6.98
CA VAL A 373 15.15 -6.77 6.64
C VAL A 373 15.70 -5.36 6.80
N ASP A 374 16.63 -5.19 7.74
CA ASP A 374 17.24 -3.91 8.03
C ASP A 374 18.74 -4.10 8.15
N PHE A 375 19.49 -3.63 7.16
CA PHE A 375 20.94 -3.78 7.12
C PHE A 375 21.65 -2.99 8.23
N GLU A 376 21.00 -1.99 8.84
CA GLU A 376 21.53 -1.25 10.00
C GLU A 376 21.54 -2.13 11.26
N LYS A 377 20.71 -3.18 11.33
CA LYS A 377 20.61 -4.08 12.49
C LYS A 377 21.55 -5.30 12.39
N ASP A 378 21.90 -5.85 13.54
CA ASP A 378 22.64 -7.11 13.66
C ASP A 378 21.94 -8.24 12.92
N LYS A 379 22.71 -9.09 12.22
CA LYS A 379 22.18 -10.17 11.35
C LYS A 379 21.14 -9.67 10.34
N HIS A 380 21.15 -8.37 10.01
CA HIS A 380 20.16 -7.69 9.18
C HIS A 380 18.72 -7.74 9.72
N GLY A 381 18.56 -7.89 11.04
CA GLY A 381 17.27 -8.09 11.70
C GLY A 381 16.70 -9.50 11.56
N TRP A 382 17.50 -10.46 11.10
CA TRP A 382 17.04 -11.81 10.84
C TRP A 382 16.82 -12.62 12.14
N SER A 383 15.61 -13.16 12.29
CA SER A 383 15.24 -14.09 13.36
C SER A 383 14.68 -15.38 12.79
N LYS A 384 15.35 -16.50 13.08
CA LYS A 384 15.03 -17.81 12.50
C LYS A 384 13.60 -18.25 12.79
N LEU A 385 13.18 -18.18 14.06
CA LEU A 385 11.86 -18.65 14.49
C LEU A 385 10.74 -17.73 13.96
N LEU A 386 10.96 -16.41 13.98
CA LEU A 386 10.00 -15.44 13.47
C LEU A 386 9.78 -15.62 11.97
N ASN A 387 10.85 -15.82 11.20
CA ASN A 387 10.77 -16.05 9.77
C ASN A 387 10.06 -17.38 9.44
N CYS A 388 10.34 -18.46 10.18
CA CYS A 388 9.59 -19.71 10.02
C CYS A 388 8.09 -19.52 10.27
N LEU A 389 7.72 -18.74 11.29
CA LEU A 389 6.33 -18.40 11.58
C LEU A 389 5.69 -17.61 10.45
N GLN A 390 6.36 -16.57 9.94
CA GLN A 390 5.89 -15.72 8.85
C GLN A 390 5.69 -16.48 7.54
N ILE A 391 6.61 -17.41 7.21
CA ILE A 391 6.50 -18.26 6.01
C ILE A 391 5.20 -19.06 6.01
N VAL A 392 4.75 -19.50 7.19
CA VAL A 392 3.48 -20.23 7.35
C VAL A 392 2.30 -19.24 7.40
N LEU A 393 2.34 -18.25 8.29
CA LEU A 393 1.20 -17.35 8.54
C LEU A 393 0.81 -16.49 7.33
N ASN A 394 1.78 -15.95 6.59
CA ASN A 394 1.49 -14.98 5.54
C ASN A 394 0.61 -15.55 4.41
N PRO A 395 0.92 -16.73 3.83
CA PRO A 395 0.02 -17.37 2.87
C PRO A 395 -1.40 -17.59 3.43
N PHE A 396 -1.54 -18.08 4.67
CA PHE A 396 -2.87 -18.30 5.28
C PHE A 396 -3.66 -17.00 5.41
N VAL A 397 -3.03 -15.92 5.86
CA VAL A 397 -3.68 -14.62 5.99
C VAL A 397 -4.07 -14.06 4.63
N VAL A 398 -3.19 -14.11 3.63
CA VAL A 398 -3.50 -13.64 2.27
C VAL A 398 -4.67 -14.42 1.69
N ILE A 399 -4.67 -15.76 1.80
CA ILE A 399 -5.77 -16.61 1.33
C ILE A 399 -7.06 -16.23 2.05
N THR A 400 -7.04 -16.10 3.37
CA THR A 400 -8.22 -15.74 4.17
C THR A 400 -8.76 -14.36 3.78
N LEU A 401 -7.90 -13.36 3.61
CA LEU A 401 -8.29 -12.02 3.17
C LEU A 401 -8.88 -12.00 1.76
N VAL A 402 -8.33 -12.79 0.85
CA VAL A 402 -8.86 -12.94 -0.51
C VAL A 402 -10.23 -13.64 -0.49
N HIS A 403 -10.42 -14.64 0.38
CA HIS A 403 -11.72 -15.30 0.54
C HIS A 403 -12.77 -14.38 1.20
N CYS A 404 -12.38 -13.63 2.23
CA CYS A 404 -13.25 -12.67 2.90
C CYS A 404 -13.61 -11.48 2.01
N SER A 405 -12.68 -10.99 1.18
CA SER A 405 -12.95 -9.90 0.23
C SER A 405 -13.82 -10.36 -0.95
N ARG A 406 -13.83 -11.66 -1.27
CA ARG A 406 -14.81 -12.30 -2.16
C ARG A 406 -16.11 -12.68 -1.46
N GLY A 407 -16.56 -11.85 -0.51
CA GLY A 407 -17.90 -11.96 0.04
C GLY A 407 -18.95 -11.89 -1.08
N VAL A 408 -19.73 -12.97 -1.21
CA VAL A 408 -20.86 -13.16 -2.15
C VAL A 408 -20.46 -13.43 -3.60
N GLN A 409 -19.75 -14.53 -3.86
CA GLN A 409 -19.88 -15.20 -5.15
C GLN A 409 -20.66 -16.49 -4.96
N GLN A 410 -21.84 -16.56 -5.59
CA GLN A 410 -22.73 -17.72 -5.61
C GLN A 410 -21.89 -18.98 -5.89
N VAL A 411 -21.84 -19.91 -4.94
CA VAL A 411 -21.22 -21.23 -5.18
C VAL A 411 -22.27 -22.07 -5.88
N PRO A 412 -22.14 -22.37 -7.19
CA PRO A 412 -23.07 -23.27 -7.85
C PRO A 412 -22.83 -24.67 -7.27
N TYR A 413 -23.87 -25.26 -6.67
CA TYR A 413 -23.84 -26.67 -6.31
C TYR A 413 -24.75 -27.45 -7.27
N VAL A 414 -24.31 -28.67 -7.57
CA VAL A 414 -25.01 -29.58 -8.46
C VAL A 414 -25.89 -30.47 -7.59
N VAL A 415 -27.20 -30.42 -7.80
CA VAL A 415 -28.14 -31.36 -7.17
C VAL A 415 -28.45 -32.45 -8.19
N HIS A 416 -28.02 -33.68 -7.89
CA HIS A 416 -28.43 -34.85 -8.66
C HIS A 416 -29.78 -35.35 -8.14
N ASN A 417 -30.85 -35.09 -8.88
CA ASN A 417 -32.16 -35.67 -8.59
C ASN A 417 -32.25 -37.07 -9.22
N PRO A 418 -32.37 -38.15 -8.42
CA PRO A 418 -32.38 -39.52 -8.95
C PRO A 418 -33.58 -39.87 -9.84
N GLN A 419 -34.58 -38.99 -9.96
CA GLN A 419 -35.76 -39.20 -10.81
C GLN A 419 -35.75 -38.44 -12.15
N SER A 420 -34.73 -37.61 -12.42
CA SER A 420 -34.60 -36.87 -13.68
C SER A 420 -33.19 -37.01 -14.24
N GLN A 421 -33.03 -37.40 -15.51
CA GLN A 421 -31.73 -37.53 -16.20
C GLN A 421 -31.00 -36.20 -16.46
N TYR A 422 -31.38 -35.10 -15.79
CA TYR A 422 -30.79 -33.78 -15.96
C TYR A 422 -30.12 -33.30 -14.68
N ILE A 423 -28.91 -32.75 -14.84
CA ILE A 423 -28.13 -32.13 -13.79
C ILE A 423 -28.65 -30.70 -13.59
N HIS A 424 -29.29 -30.42 -12.45
CA HIS A 424 -29.72 -29.07 -12.12
C HIS A 424 -28.61 -28.31 -11.38
N VAL A 425 -28.15 -27.21 -11.96
CA VAL A 425 -27.25 -26.24 -11.31
C VAL A 425 -28.13 -25.19 -10.65
N VAL A 426 -28.11 -25.13 -9.32
CA VAL A 426 -28.91 -24.16 -8.54
C VAL A 426 -27.96 -23.20 -7.82
N THR A 427 -28.28 -21.91 -7.87
CA THR A 427 -27.56 -20.85 -7.14
C THR A 427 -28.46 -20.31 -6.03
N MET A 428 -28.08 -20.43 -4.75
CA MET A 428 -28.77 -19.74 -3.66
C MET A 428 -28.13 -18.37 -3.42
N SER A 429 -28.98 -17.36 -3.23
CA SER A 429 -28.59 -16.03 -2.74
C SER A 429 -28.68 -16.00 -1.22
N ASP A 430 -27.55 -15.97 -0.55
CA ASP A 430 -27.47 -15.98 0.91
C ASP A 430 -27.72 -14.58 1.49
N ALA A 431 -28.99 -14.15 1.48
CA ALA A 431 -29.41 -12.88 2.06
C ALA A 431 -30.08 -13.03 3.44
N SER A 432 -30.13 -14.23 4.02
CA SER A 432 -30.82 -14.43 5.31
C SER A 432 -30.40 -15.69 6.09
N ALA A 433 -29.11 -15.97 6.22
CA ALA A 433 -28.64 -16.98 7.17
C ALA A 433 -27.53 -16.39 8.06
N GLY A 434 -27.84 -16.23 9.35
CA GLY A 434 -26.82 -16.18 10.38
C GLY A 434 -26.09 -17.53 10.39
N TYR A 435 -24.81 -17.50 10.80
CA TYR A 435 -24.03 -18.71 11.03
C TYR A 435 -24.84 -19.76 11.81
N CYS A 436 -24.90 -20.97 11.25
CA CYS A 436 -25.57 -22.19 11.77
C CYS A 436 -27.10 -22.26 11.58
N ASP A 437 -27.55 -22.71 10.41
CA ASP A 437 -28.77 -23.54 10.25
C ASP A 437 -28.80 -24.17 8.84
N PHE A 438 -28.29 -25.40 8.71
CA PHE A 438 -28.55 -26.24 7.52
C PHE A 438 -29.85 -27.05 7.77
N PRO A 439 -30.85 -27.02 6.88
CA PRO A 439 -32.03 -27.88 7.02
C PRO A 439 -31.66 -29.35 6.71
N PRO A 440 -32.33 -30.33 7.34
CA PRO A 440 -32.02 -31.74 7.14
C PRO A 440 -32.54 -32.19 5.76
N PHE A 441 -31.65 -32.37 4.80
CA PHE A 441 -32.02 -32.95 3.51
C PHE A 441 -31.92 -34.48 3.60
N ALA A 442 -33.09 -35.11 3.65
CA ALA A 442 -33.24 -36.54 3.51
C ALA A 442 -32.79 -36.98 2.10
N ASN A 443 -31.80 -37.88 2.06
CA ASN A 443 -31.46 -38.79 0.95
C ASN A 443 -30.78 -38.22 -0.30
N GLY A 444 -29.64 -37.52 -0.16
CA GLY A 444 -28.73 -37.30 -1.30
C GLY A 444 -27.33 -36.79 -0.92
N CYS A 445 -26.29 -37.34 -1.56
CA CYS A 445 -24.91 -36.87 -1.42
C CYS A 445 -24.69 -35.59 -2.23
N ALA A 446 -24.17 -34.54 -1.59
CA ALA A 446 -23.71 -33.31 -2.26
C ALA A 446 -22.19 -33.36 -2.46
N ALA A 447 -21.71 -33.02 -3.65
CA ALA A 447 -20.29 -32.82 -3.93
C ALA A 447 -20.02 -31.33 -4.15
N LEU A 448 -19.15 -30.75 -3.31
CA LEU A 448 -18.65 -29.39 -3.44
C LEU A 448 -17.54 -29.33 -4.51
N LEU A 449 -17.76 -28.56 -5.58
CA LEU A 449 -16.71 -28.26 -6.55
C LEU A 449 -15.82 -27.13 -6.04
N SER A 450 -14.54 -27.44 -5.80
CA SER A 450 -13.51 -26.45 -5.43
C SER A 450 -13.24 -25.45 -6.58
N PRO A 451 -12.98 -24.16 -6.30
CA PRO A 451 -12.84 -23.12 -7.33
C PRO A 451 -11.52 -23.16 -8.13
N ALA A 452 -10.61 -24.10 -7.85
CA ALA A 452 -9.24 -24.06 -8.37
C ALA A 452 -9.06 -24.42 -9.86
N LEU A 453 -10.13 -24.80 -10.59
CA LEU A 453 -9.98 -25.36 -11.95
C LEU A 453 -10.41 -24.44 -13.12
N ARG A 454 -10.51 -23.12 -12.93
CA ARG A 454 -11.12 -22.22 -13.93
C ARG A 454 -10.20 -21.26 -14.72
N LEU A 455 -8.87 -21.37 -14.66
CA LEU A 455 -7.99 -20.46 -15.42
C LEU A 455 -7.14 -21.08 -16.55
N ALA A 456 -7.24 -22.38 -16.84
CA ALA A 456 -6.39 -23.01 -17.88
C ALA A 456 -7.14 -23.51 -19.14
N HIS A 457 -8.47 -23.59 -19.17
CA HIS A 457 -9.19 -24.29 -20.26
C HIS A 457 -10.19 -23.46 -21.07
N LEU A 458 -10.30 -22.14 -20.85
CA LEU A 458 -11.27 -21.30 -21.57
C LEU A 458 -10.76 -20.70 -22.90
N PHE A 459 -9.51 -20.97 -23.29
CA PHE A 459 -8.93 -20.48 -24.56
C PHE A 459 -8.82 -21.52 -25.68
N GLN A 460 -9.33 -22.76 -25.48
CA GLN A 460 -9.09 -23.87 -26.43
C GLN A 460 -10.36 -24.53 -27.00
N PHE A 461 -11.55 -23.97 -26.76
CA PHE A 461 -12.80 -24.45 -27.38
C PHE A 461 -13.49 -23.33 -28.18
N TYR A 462 -12.77 -22.83 -29.18
CA TYR A 462 -13.40 -22.33 -30.40
C TYR A 462 -12.61 -22.96 -31.55
N HIS A 463 -13.33 -23.63 -32.44
CA HIS A 463 -12.87 -24.41 -33.60
C HIS A 463 -12.58 -25.91 -33.40
N ASN A 464 -13.43 -26.68 -34.08
CA ASN A 464 -13.20 -27.96 -34.75
C ASN A 464 -14.16 -29.10 -34.39
N HIS A 465 -14.75 -29.58 -35.48
CA HIS A 465 -15.72 -30.63 -35.64
C HIS A 465 -15.31 -31.96 -35.01
N MET A 466 -16.34 -32.74 -34.67
CA MET A 466 -16.28 -34.14 -34.32
C MET A 466 -15.35 -34.93 -35.25
N ASP A 467 -14.46 -35.72 -34.67
CA ASP A 467 -14.15 -37.03 -35.23
C ASP A 467 -13.84 -38.04 -34.11
N SER A 468 -14.37 -39.22 -34.33
CA SER A 468 -14.46 -40.39 -33.47
C SER A 468 -13.16 -41.19 -33.34
N GLY A 469 -12.93 -41.85 -32.19
CA GLY A 469 -12.17 -43.12 -32.17
C GLY A 469 -11.25 -43.40 -30.96
N HIS A 470 -11.60 -44.47 -30.22
CA HIS A 470 -10.73 -45.42 -29.49
C HIS A 470 -9.94 -44.97 -28.23
N ARG A 471 -10.27 -45.55 -27.05
CA ARG A 471 -9.59 -46.67 -26.31
C ARG A 471 -8.12 -46.33 -25.98
N VAL A 472 -7.63 -46.43 -24.73
CA VAL A 472 -7.39 -47.66 -23.94
C VAL A 472 -7.09 -47.30 -22.46
N GLY A 473 -7.65 -48.08 -21.51
CA GLY A 473 -7.07 -48.58 -20.23
C GLY A 473 -6.59 -47.59 -19.15
N GLY A 474 -6.82 -47.78 -17.85
CA GLY A 474 -7.43 -48.88 -17.09
C GLY A 474 -7.25 -48.64 -15.58
N ALA A 475 -8.26 -49.07 -14.81
CA ALA A 475 -8.29 -49.47 -13.40
C ALA A 475 -7.62 -48.62 -12.29
N LEU A 476 -8.45 -48.03 -11.43
CA LEU A 476 -8.24 -48.10 -9.97
C LEU A 476 -9.60 -48.22 -9.28
N ARG A 477 -9.80 -49.41 -8.69
CA ARG A 477 -10.93 -49.84 -7.86
C ARG A 477 -10.95 -49.10 -6.54
N ASP A 478 -12.16 -48.76 -6.12
CA ASP A 478 -12.75 -48.88 -4.79
C ASP A 478 -11.81 -48.89 -3.57
N CYS A 479 -11.91 -47.82 -2.77
CA CYS A 479 -12.12 -47.95 -1.32
C CYS A 479 -12.67 -46.61 -0.81
N GLY A 480 -13.98 -46.58 -0.60
CA GLY A 480 -14.64 -45.50 0.11
C GLY A 480 -14.30 -45.53 1.60
N HIS A 481 -14.01 -44.37 2.15
CA HIS A 481 -14.31 -44.07 3.53
C HIS A 481 -14.73 -42.60 3.60
N CYS A 482 -15.98 -42.40 4.03
CA CYS A 482 -16.56 -41.11 4.35
C CYS A 482 -15.77 -40.42 5.46
N LEU A 483 -15.51 -39.14 5.27
CA LEU A 483 -15.41 -38.13 6.32
C LEU A 483 -16.12 -36.87 5.83
#